data_AF-A0A329RHX7-F1
#
_entry.id   AF-A0A329RHX7-F1
#
_cell.length_a   1.000
_cell.length_b   1.000
_cell.length_c   1.000
_cell.angle_alpha   90.00
_cell.angle_beta   90.00
_cell.angle_gamma   90.00
#
_symmetry.space_group_name_H-M   'P 1'
#
loop_
_entity.id
_entity.type
_entity.pdbx_description
1 polymer ?
#
loop_
_entity_poly.entity_id
_entity_poly.type
_entity_poly.pdbx_seq_one_letter_code
_entity_poly.pdbx_strand_id
1 'polypeptide(L)'
;MYCARFVTSPRVISMTASFKVHLKHLRQVFQVMRENKLYVNLKKCIFCAPEIPVLDCFVSKDGVRADPEKVSSICAWPTPKNPAELRQWLGLANYLHKYTKNYTSHFLRC
;
A
#
# COMPACT_ATOMS: atom_id res chain seq x y z
N MET A 1 -11.43 10.22 4.69
CA MET A 1 -10.86 8.98 5.26
C MET A 1 -9.59 9.35 5.96
N TYR A 2 -9.47 9.00 7.24
CA TYR A 2 -8.23 9.17 8.00
C TYR A 2 -7.63 7.80 8.21
N CYS A 3 -6.39 7.65 7.80
CA CYS A 3 -5.66 6.40 7.85
C CYS A 3 -4.52 6.50 8.86
N ALA A 4 -4.33 5.44 9.65
CA ALA A 4 -3.17 5.27 10.49
C ALA A 4 -2.51 3.93 10.22
N ARG A 5 -1.18 3.94 10.05
CA ARG A 5 -0.35 2.73 9.90
C ARG A 5 0.63 2.66 11.05
N PHE A 6 0.62 1.53 11.75
CA PHE A 6 1.60 1.18 12.77
C PHE A 6 2.44 0.00 12.28
N VAL A 7 3.75 0.21 12.19
CA VAL A 7 4.68 -0.89 11.91
C VAL A 7 5.18 -1.42 13.25
N THR A 8 4.32 -2.18 13.91
CA THR A 8 4.65 -3.08 15.02
C THR A 8 4.45 -4.52 14.57
N SER A 9 5.00 -5.50 15.28
CA SER A 9 4.67 -6.92 15.09
C SER A 9 3.48 -7.23 15.99
N PRO A 10 2.20 -7.01 15.59
CA PRO A 10 1.57 -7.03 14.25
C PRO A 10 1.22 -5.65 13.64
N ARG A 11 1.03 -5.62 12.30
CA ARG A 11 0.66 -4.42 11.52
C ARG A 11 -0.78 -4.01 11.86
N VAL A 12 -0.97 -2.81 12.38
CA VAL A 12 -2.30 -2.26 12.67
C VAL A 12 -2.63 -1.14 11.69
N ILE A 13 -3.82 -1.21 11.08
CA ILE A 13 -4.35 -0.20 10.17
C ILE A 13 -5.75 0.20 10.66
N SER A 14 -5.98 1.50 10.84
CA SER A 14 -7.31 2.04 11.19
C SER A 14 -7.78 2.98 10.09
N MET A 15 -9.02 2.80 9.62
CA MET A 15 -9.63 3.57 8.54
C MET A 15 -11.02 4.04 8.98
N THR A 16 -11.25 5.36 8.98
CA THR A 16 -12.56 5.94 9.34
C THR A 16 -12.91 7.12 8.45
N ALA A 17 -14.22 7.37 8.27
CA ALA A 17 -14.70 8.52 7.50
C ALA A 17 -14.54 9.86 8.24
N SER A 18 -14.67 9.84 9.58
CA SER A 18 -14.62 11.03 10.44
C SER A 18 -13.35 11.09 11.28
N PHE A 19 -12.76 12.29 11.40
CA PHE A 19 -11.59 12.56 12.22
C PHE A 19 -11.82 12.28 13.71
N LYS A 20 -12.99 12.68 14.24
CA LYS A 20 -13.34 12.44 15.65
C LYS A 20 -13.41 10.95 15.96
N VAL A 21 -13.99 10.17 15.05
CA VAL A 21 -14.05 8.70 15.16
C VAL A 21 -12.66 8.09 15.04
N HIS A 22 -11.82 8.62 14.15
CA HIS A 22 -10.43 8.19 13.99
C HIS A 22 -9.63 8.31 15.29
N LEU A 23 -9.72 9.46 15.95
CA LEU A 23 -9.04 9.70 17.23
C LEU A 23 -9.53 8.75 18.33
N LYS A 24 -10.83 8.43 18.36
CA LYS A 24 -11.39 7.45 19.31
C LYS A 24 -10.79 6.06 19.08
N HIS A 25 -10.72 5.61 17.82
CA HIS A 25 -10.11 4.33 17.48
C HIS A 25 -8.61 4.31 17.79
N LEU A 26 -7.86 5.38 17.48
CA LEU A 26 -6.45 5.48 17.83
C LEU A 26 -6.22 5.34 19.34
N ARG A 27 -7.04 5.99 20.16
CA ARG A 27 -6.97 5.83 21.63
C ARG A 27 -7.17 4.38 22.05
N GLN A 28 -8.17 3.69 21.49
CA GLN A 28 -8.43 2.27 21.78
C GLN A 28 -7.26 1.38 21.37
N VAL A 29 -6.71 1.59 20.16
CA VAL A 29 -5.53 0.84 19.70
C VAL A 29 -4.35 1.07 20.64
N PHE A 30 -4.04 2.32 20.99
CA PHE A 30 -2.94 2.62 21.89
C PHE A 30 -3.13 2.07 23.30
N GLN A 31 -4.36 1.99 23.78
CA GLN A 31 -4.69 1.37 25.05
C GLN A 31 -4.37 -0.13 25.02
N VAL A 32 -4.88 -0.85 24.01
CA VAL A 32 -4.60 -2.29 23.83
C VAL A 32 -3.10 -2.55 23.66
N MET A 33 -2.39 -1.71 22.91
CA MET A 33 -0.94 -1.84 22.74
C MET A 33 -0.21 -1.68 24.06
N ARG A 34 -0.61 -0.71 24.89
CA ARG A 34 -0.02 -0.48 26.22
C ARG A 34 -0.25 -1.67 27.15
N GLU A 35 -1.47 -2.21 27.16
CA GLU A 35 -1.84 -3.39 27.95
C GLU A 35 -1.00 -4.62 27.56
N ASN A 36 -0.70 -4.77 26.26
CA ASN A 36 0.12 -5.87 25.73
C ASN A 36 1.63 -5.55 25.66
N LYS A 37 2.09 -4.43 26.21
CA LYS A 37 3.50 -3.99 26.17
C LYS A 37 4.07 -3.92 24.74
N LEU A 38 3.24 -3.56 23.77
CA LEU A 38 3.62 -3.33 22.38
C LEU A 38 3.98 -1.86 22.18
N TYR A 39 5.15 -1.60 21.59
CA TYR A 39 5.67 -0.26 21.36
C TYR A 39 5.77 0.07 19.87
N VAL A 40 5.31 1.25 19.50
CA VAL A 40 5.33 1.75 18.12
C VAL A 40 6.68 2.36 17.77
N ASN A 41 7.18 2.05 16.58
CA ASN A 41 8.30 2.80 16.00
C ASN A 41 7.74 4.06 15.32
N LEU A 42 7.85 5.21 16.00
CA LEU A 42 7.32 6.50 15.52
C LEU A 42 7.84 6.88 14.12
N LYS A 43 9.09 6.53 13.78
CA LYS A 43 9.68 6.81 12.45
C LYS A 43 8.96 6.08 11.31
N LYS A 44 8.24 5.00 11.63
CA LYS A 44 7.50 4.18 10.66
C LYS A 44 5.98 4.38 10.76
N CYS A 45 5.51 5.28 11.62
CA CYS A 45 4.09 5.53 11.81
C CYS A 45 3.63 6.69 10.93
N ILE A 46 2.47 6.52 10.32
CA ILE A 46 1.79 7.56 9.55
C ILE A 46 0.41 7.71 10.17
N PHE A 47 0.03 8.94 10.49
CA PHE A 47 -1.21 9.26 11.17
C PHE A 47 -2.03 10.26 10.37
N CYS A 48 -3.35 10.09 10.38
CA CYS A 48 -4.30 11.06 9.85
C CYS A 48 -4.00 11.50 8.41
N ALA A 49 -3.40 10.61 7.61
CA ALA A 49 -3.10 10.91 6.21
C ALA A 49 -4.30 10.55 5.30
N PRO A 50 -4.51 11.30 4.21
CA PRO A 50 -5.55 10.98 3.22
C PRO A 50 -5.26 9.69 2.46
N GLU A 51 -3.98 9.30 2.42
CA GLU A 51 -3.48 8.10 1.80
C GLU A 51 -2.30 7.56 2.61
N ILE A 52 -2.20 6.24 2.74
CA ILE A 52 -1.07 5.58 3.41
C ILE A 52 -0.49 4.46 2.54
N PRO A 53 0.84 4.30 2.50
CA PRO A 53 1.45 3.10 1.95
C PRO A 53 1.08 1.91 2.86
N VAL A 54 0.72 0.77 2.27
CA VAL A 54 0.45 -0.51 2.92
C VAL A 54 1.06 -1.60 2.05
N LEU A 55 2.07 -2.31 2.56
CA LEU A 55 2.85 -3.28 1.77
C LEU A 55 3.35 -2.62 0.47
N ASP A 56 2.98 -3.17 -0.67
CA ASP A 56 3.33 -2.69 -2.01
C ASP A 56 2.23 -1.82 -2.62
N CYS A 57 1.28 -1.27 -1.86
CA CYS A 57 0.22 -0.43 -2.43
C CYS A 57 -0.06 0.80 -1.58
N PHE A 58 -0.81 1.74 -2.13
CA PHE A 58 -1.32 2.89 -1.40
C PHE A 58 -2.82 2.74 -1.20
N VAL A 59 -3.28 3.02 0.01
CA VAL A 59 -4.70 2.93 0.40
C VAL A 59 -5.21 4.31 0.73
N SER A 60 -6.26 4.74 0.03
CA SER A 60 -6.91 6.03 0.18
C SER A 60 -8.44 5.90 0.22
N LYS A 61 -9.15 7.03 0.34
CA LYS A 61 -10.61 7.09 0.25
C LYS A 61 -11.17 6.59 -1.09
N ASP A 62 -10.37 6.72 -2.14
CA ASP A 62 -10.79 6.43 -3.52
C ASP A 62 -10.50 4.97 -3.90
N GLY A 63 -9.84 4.22 -3.00
CA GLY A 63 -9.56 2.80 -3.15
C GLY A 63 -8.11 2.44 -2.88
N VAL A 64 -7.68 1.32 -3.45
CA VAL A 64 -6.30 0.84 -3.38
C VAL A 64 -5.63 1.05 -4.73
N ARG A 65 -4.48 1.73 -4.75
CA ARG A 65 -3.68 1.94 -5.96
C ARG A 65 -2.31 1.30 -5.85
N ALA A 66 -1.74 0.93 -7.00
CA ALA A 66 -0.38 0.41 -7.07
C ALA A 66 0.66 1.47 -6.66
N ASP A 67 1.82 1.01 -6.22
CA ASP A 67 2.97 1.86 -5.93
C ASP A 67 3.46 2.52 -7.24
N PRO A 68 3.47 3.86 -7.33
CA PRO A 68 3.85 4.56 -8.55
C PRO A 68 5.32 4.30 -8.93
N GLU A 69 6.22 4.03 -7.98
CA GLU A 69 7.60 3.67 -8.28
C GLU A 69 7.69 2.29 -8.94
N LYS A 70 6.88 1.35 -8.47
CA LYS A 70 6.81 -0.01 -9.03
C LYS A 70 6.16 0.00 -10.41
N VAL A 71 5.12 0.82 -10.61
CA VAL A 71 4.52 1.08 -11.93
C VAL A 71 5.56 1.66 -12.88
N SER A 72 6.27 2.71 -12.46
CA SER A 72 7.30 3.37 -13.29
C SER A 72 8.43 2.41 -13.67
N SER A 73 8.88 1.56 -12.74
CA SER A 73 9.92 0.57 -13.00
C SER A 73 9.49 -0.48 -14.03
N ILE A 74 8.21 -0.87 -14.04
CA ILE A 74 7.67 -1.82 -15.02
C ILE A 74 7.50 -1.15 -16.40
N CYS A 75 7.04 0.10 -16.43
CA CYS A 75 6.89 0.87 -17.67
C CYS A 75 8.24 1.25 -18.31
N ALA A 76 9.27 1.50 -17.50
CA ALA A 76 10.62 1.82 -17.97
C ALA A 76 11.44 0.57 -18.33
N TRP A 77 10.87 -0.63 -18.19
CA TRP A 77 11.59 -1.86 -18.46
C TRP A 77 11.91 -1.99 -19.96
N PRO A 78 13.17 -2.27 -20.34
CA PRO A 78 13.55 -2.38 -21.75
C PRO A 78 12.88 -3.60 -22.40
N THR A 79 12.63 -3.53 -23.71
CA THR A 79 12.03 -4.67 -24.45
C THR A 79 12.84 -5.95 -24.21
N PRO A 80 12.24 -7.00 -23.62
CA PRO A 80 12.96 -8.22 -23.28
C PRO A 80 13.47 -8.90 -24.55
N LYS A 81 14.76 -9.25 -24.56
CA LYS A 81 15.43 -9.83 -25.74
C LYS A 81 15.53 -11.35 -25.67
N ASN A 82 15.30 -11.92 -24.49
CA ASN A 82 15.39 -13.35 -24.26
C ASN A 82 14.21 -13.88 -23.41
N PRO A 83 13.93 -15.20 -23.46
CA PRO A 83 12.82 -15.78 -22.71
C PRO A 83 12.96 -15.68 -21.17
N ALA A 84 14.17 -15.48 -20.65
CA ALA A 84 14.39 -15.31 -19.21
C ALA A 84 13.94 -13.92 -18.73
N GLU A 85 14.35 -12.87 -19.42
CA GLU A 85 13.92 -11.48 -19.20
C GLU A 85 12.40 -11.34 -19.37
N LEU A 86 11.83 -12.01 -20.36
CA LEU A 86 10.37 -12.00 -20.57
C LEU A 86 9.64 -12.58 -19.34
N ARG A 87 10.12 -13.69 -18.76
CA ARG A 87 9.51 -14.27 -17.55
C ARG A 87 9.68 -13.37 -16.33
N GLN A 88 10.84 -12.72 -16.17
CA GLN A 88 11.07 -11.75 -15.09
C GLN A 88 10.12 -10.56 -15.19
N TRP A 89 10.02 -9.99 -16.39
CA TRP A 89 9.09 -8.89 -16.66
C TRP A 89 7.64 -9.29 -16.41
N LEU A 90 7.21 -10.47 -16.89
CA LEU A 90 5.86 -10.99 -16.63
C LEU A 90 5.58 -11.18 -15.13
N GLY A 91 6.59 -11.61 -14.35
CA GLY A 91 6.49 -11.71 -12.90
C GLY A 91 6.22 -10.35 -12.24
N LEU A 92 6.85 -9.28 -12.72
CA LEU A 92 6.63 -7.92 -12.26
C LEU A 92 5.29 -7.34 -12.77
N ALA A 93 4.94 -7.59 -14.04
CA ALA A 93 3.69 -7.13 -14.64
C ALA A 93 2.46 -7.74 -13.93
N ASN A 94 2.55 -9.01 -13.50
CA ASN A 94 1.50 -9.68 -12.73
C ASN A 94 1.14 -8.96 -11.41
N TYR A 95 2.06 -8.18 -10.83
CA TYR A 95 1.74 -7.35 -9.67
C TYR A 95 0.70 -6.26 -10.01
N LEU A 96 0.73 -5.69 -11.23
CA LEU A 96 -0.21 -4.65 -11.66
C LEU A 96 -1.60 -5.19 -12.01
N HIS A 97 -1.73 -6.48 -12.31
CA HIS A 97 -3.01 -7.11 -12.65
C HIS A 97 -4.09 -6.88 -11.59
N LYS A 98 -3.71 -6.83 -10.31
CA LYS A 98 -4.62 -6.60 -9.17
C LYS A 98 -5.17 -5.17 -9.11
N TYR A 99 -4.58 -4.21 -9.82
CA TYR A 99 -4.87 -2.78 -9.71
C TYR A 99 -5.46 -2.18 -11.00
N THR A 100 -5.40 -2.89 -12.13
CA THR A 100 -5.95 -2.44 -13.42
C THR A 100 -7.22 -3.20 -13.78
N LYS A 101 -8.36 -2.50 -13.90
CA LYS A 101 -9.63 -3.09 -14.38
C LYS A 101 -9.53 -3.65 -15.81
N ASN A 102 -8.62 -3.13 -16.65
CA ASN A 102 -8.42 -3.55 -18.05
C ASN A 102 -6.93 -3.83 -18.36
N TYR A 103 -6.30 -4.73 -17.61
CA TYR A 103 -4.88 -5.13 -17.71
C TYR A 103 -4.39 -5.35 -19.15
N THR A 104 -5.21 -5.98 -20.00
CA THR A 104 -4.88 -6.31 -21.39
C THR A 104 -4.79 -5.10 -22.32
N SER A 105 -5.52 -4.02 -22.05
CA SER A 105 -5.60 -2.84 -22.94
C SER A 105 -4.50 -1.79 -22.70
N HIS A 106 -3.99 -1.71 -21.47
CA HIS A 106 -3.03 -0.68 -21.05
C HIS A 106 -1.57 -1.10 -21.29
N PHE A 107 -1.29 -2.41 -21.24
CA PHE A 107 0.06 -2.98 -21.39
C PHE A 107 0.50 -3.17 -22.85
N LEU A 108 -0.41 -3.12 -23.82
CA LEU A 108 -0.08 -3.14 -25.26
C LEU A 108 0.37 -1.77 -25.80
N ARG A 109 0.45 -0.75 -24.94
CA ARG A 109 0.89 0.61 -25.27
C ARG A 109 2.18 1.03 -24.56
N CYS A 110 2.72 0.22 -23.66
CA CYS A 110 4.06 0.39 -23.07
C CYS A 110 5.07 -0.40 -23.88
#